data_AF-A0A804LNK5-F1
#
_entry.id   AF-A0A804LNK5-F1
#
_cell.length_a   1.000
_cell.length_b   1.000
_cell.length_c   1.000
_cell.angle_alpha   90.00
_cell.angle_beta   90.00
_cell.angle_gamma   90.00
#
_symmetry.space_group_name_H-M   'P 1'
#
loop_
_entity.id
_entity.type
_entity.pdbx_description
1 polymer ?
#
loop_
_entity_poly.entity_id
_entity_poly.type
_entity_poly.pdbx_seq_one_letter_code
_entity_poly.pdbx_strand_id
1 'polypeptide(L)'
;MLELWNLMDTPLEEQQMFQNVTCNIAASEHEITEPNTLSIDFLSYVESEVLRLEQHKASKMKDLVLKKKTELEEHRRRAHLIGEEGYAAKFSDEAIEAGKD
;
A
#
# COMPACT_ATOMS: atom_id res chain seq x y z
N MET A 1 -6.17 -6.98 3.61
CA MET A 1 -4.87 -6.68 4.26
C MET A 1 -3.71 -6.77 3.27
N LEU A 2 -3.44 -7.93 2.66
CA LEU A 2 -2.33 -8.10 1.69
C LEU A 2 -2.37 -7.09 0.54
N GLU A 3 -3.55 -6.91 -0.06
CA GLU A 3 -3.76 -5.93 -1.13
C GLU A 3 -3.45 -4.50 -0.67
N LEU A 4 -3.82 -4.15 0.57
CA LEU A 4 -3.52 -2.84 1.16
C LEU A 4 -2.02 -2.64 1.39
N TRP A 5 -1.31 -3.67 1.84
CA TRP A 5 0.13 -3.59 2.02
C TRP A 5 0.86 -3.41 0.68
N ASN A 6 0.49 -4.19 -0.33
CA ASN A 6 1.04 -4.07 -1.68
C ASN A 6 0.73 -2.70 -2.28
N LEU A 7 -0.50 -2.22 -2.08
CA LEU A 7 -0.93 -0.92 -2.56
C LEU A 7 -0.13 0.22 -1.90
N MET A 8 0.15 0.12 -0.60
CA MET A 8 0.87 1.16 0.15
C MET A 8 2.40 0.94 0.22
N ASP A 9 2.97 0.06 -0.60
CA ASP A 9 4.39 -0.33 -0.52
C ASP A 9 4.86 -0.57 0.94
N THR A 10 4.02 -1.25 1.73
CA THR A 10 4.28 -1.44 3.16
C THR A 10 5.55 -2.29 3.35
N PRO A 11 6.54 -1.85 4.15
CA PRO A 11 7.79 -2.57 4.33
C PRO A 11 7.59 -4.02 4.77
N LEU A 12 8.45 -4.92 4.29
CA LEU A 12 8.36 -6.34 4.62
C LEU A 12 8.48 -6.59 6.12
N GLU A 13 9.28 -5.79 6.83
CA GLU A 13 9.48 -5.86 8.27
C GLU A 13 8.16 -5.58 9.02
N GLU A 14 7.36 -4.63 8.53
CA GLU A 14 6.02 -4.35 9.08
C GLU A 14 5.06 -5.51 8.76
N GLN A 15 5.10 -6.05 7.54
CA GLN A 15 4.25 -7.18 7.14
C GLN A 15 4.57 -8.46 7.92
N GLN A 16 5.85 -8.72 8.23
CA GLN A 16 6.31 -9.90 8.97
C GLN A 16 5.70 -9.99 10.37
N MET A 17 5.36 -8.86 11.00
CA MET A 17 4.65 -8.85 12.29
C MET A 17 3.28 -9.56 12.21
N PHE A 18 2.73 -9.70 11.01
CA PHE A 18 1.44 -10.32 10.72
C PHE A 18 1.59 -11.61 9.89
N GLN A 19 2.76 -12.26 9.95
CA GLN A 19 3.00 -13.51 9.22
C GLN A 19 1.96 -14.58 9.55
N ASN A 20 1.61 -14.76 10.84
CA ASN A 20 0.59 -15.71 11.27
C ASN A 20 -0.76 -15.45 10.60
N VAL A 21 -1.21 -14.19 10.55
CA VAL A 21 -2.46 -13.80 9.89
C VAL A 21 -2.42 -14.21 8.42
N THR A 22 -1.30 -13.93 7.75
CA THR A 22 -1.14 -14.21 6.31
C THR A 22 -1.10 -15.71 6.02
N CYS A 23 -0.39 -16.49 6.83
CA CYS A 23 -0.37 -17.95 6.73
C CYS A 23 -1.78 -18.53 6.91
N ASN A 24 -2.51 -18.05 7.92
CA ASN A 24 -3.86 -18.54 8.23
C ASN A 24 -4.90 -18.19 7.16
N ILE A 25 -4.74 -17.06 6.46
CA ILE A 25 -5.64 -16.69 5.35
C ILE A 25 -5.54 -17.71 4.19
N ALA A 26 -4.34 -18.22 3.92
CA ALA A 26 -4.11 -19.21 2.85
C ALA A 26 -4.35 -20.66 3.30
N ALA A 27 -4.39 -20.90 4.61
CA ALA A 27 -4.60 -22.21 5.22
C ALA A 27 -6.06 -22.65 5.11
N SER A 28 -6.26 -23.94 4.93
CA SER A 28 -7.55 -24.57 5.17
C SER A 28 -7.81 -24.74 6.67
N GLU A 29 -9.07 -24.97 7.06
CA GLU A 29 -9.49 -25.01 8.48
C GLU A 29 -8.62 -25.96 9.34
N HIS A 30 -8.30 -27.15 8.82
CA HIS A 30 -7.52 -28.16 9.54
C HIS A 30 -6.02 -27.85 9.65
N GLU A 31 -5.51 -26.90 8.86
CA GLU A 31 -4.11 -26.46 8.90
C GLU A 31 -3.89 -25.36 9.94
N ILE A 32 -4.96 -24.71 10.41
CA ILE A 32 -4.90 -23.70 11.48
C ILE A 32 -4.78 -24.41 12.82
N THR A 33 -3.55 -24.51 13.32
CA THR A 33 -3.25 -25.28 14.55
C THR A 33 -2.92 -24.39 15.74
N GLU A 34 -2.59 -23.12 15.51
CA GLU A 34 -2.21 -22.19 16.56
C GLU A 34 -3.41 -21.83 17.45
N PRO A 35 -3.28 -21.97 18.78
CA PRO A 35 -4.33 -21.60 19.72
C PRO A 35 -4.73 -20.13 19.60
N ASN A 36 -6.01 -19.85 19.81
CA ASN A 36 -6.61 -18.50 19.80
C ASN A 36 -6.56 -17.75 18.47
N THR A 37 -6.08 -18.36 17.39
CA THR A 37 -6.08 -17.77 16.04
C THR A 37 -7.47 -17.38 15.55
N LEU A 38 -8.51 -18.15 15.92
CA LEU A 38 -9.90 -17.84 15.58
C LEU A 38 -10.68 -17.29 16.78
N SER A 39 -9.98 -16.81 17.81
CA SER A 39 -10.63 -16.15 18.94
C SER A 39 -11.24 -14.82 18.51
N ILE A 40 -12.32 -14.41 19.16
CA ILE A 40 -12.99 -13.13 18.90
C ILE A 40 -12.00 -11.97 19.06
N ASP A 41 -11.17 -12.01 20.10
CA ASP A 41 -10.18 -10.96 20.38
C ASP A 41 -9.15 -10.84 19.25
N PHE A 42 -8.66 -11.97 18.73
CA PHE A 42 -7.70 -11.96 17.62
C PHE A 42 -8.34 -11.48 16.32
N LEU A 43 -9.55 -11.94 16.00
CA LEU A 43 -10.26 -11.48 14.81
C LEU A 43 -10.57 -9.98 14.88
N SER A 44 -10.97 -9.47 16.05
CA SER A 44 -11.20 -8.04 16.29
C SER A 44 -9.91 -7.22 16.13
N TYR A 45 -8.76 -7.75 16.58
CA TYR A 45 -7.46 -7.14 16.33
C TYR A 45 -7.14 -7.03 14.83
N VAL A 46 -7.33 -8.12 14.07
CA VAL A 46 -7.10 -8.13 12.62
C VAL A 46 -8.04 -7.16 11.89
N GLU A 47 -9.32 -7.12 12.26
CA GLU A 47 -10.29 -6.17 11.71
C GLU A 47 -9.87 -4.71 11.97
N SER A 48 -9.47 -4.40 13.20
CA SER A 48 -8.99 -3.07 13.58
C SER A 48 -7.74 -2.67 12.79
N GLU A 49 -6.83 -3.61 12.54
CA GLU A 49 -5.65 -3.37 11.71
C GLU A 49 -6.02 -3.09 10.26
N VAL A 50 -6.97 -3.83 9.67
CA VAL A 50 -7.46 -3.54 8.32
C VAL A 50 -8.05 -2.14 8.25
N LEU A 51 -8.85 -1.74 9.24
CA LEU A 51 -9.44 -0.39 9.29
C LEU A 51 -8.38 0.70 9.39
N ARG A 52 -7.34 0.50 10.22
CA ARG A 52 -6.20 1.42 10.32
C ARG A 52 -5.47 1.57 8.99
N LEU A 53 -5.24 0.47 8.28
CA LEU A 53 -4.61 0.49 6.96
C LEU A 53 -5.47 1.23 5.93
N GLU A 54 -6.78 1.02 5.92
CA GLU A 54 -7.71 1.75 5.05
C GLU A 54 -7.68 3.27 5.30
N GLN A 55 -7.64 3.69 6.57
CA GLN A 55 -7.53 5.12 6.93
C GLN A 55 -6.21 5.74 6.44
N HIS A 56 -5.12 4.97 6.45
CA HIS A 56 -3.81 5.44 6.01
C HIS A 56 -3.58 5.32 4.50
N LYS A 57 -4.41 4.55 3.78
CA LYS A 57 -4.30 4.28 2.35
C LYS A 57 -4.12 5.52 1.51
N ALA A 58 -5.02 6.49 1.65
CA ALA A 58 -5.01 7.69 0.81
C ALA A 58 -3.74 8.54 1.03
N SER A 59 -3.32 8.73 2.28
CA SER A 59 -2.13 9.51 2.60
C SER A 59 -0.86 8.83 2.08
N LYS A 60 -0.68 7.55 2.38
CA LYS A 60 0.49 6.79 1.90
C LYS A 60 0.53 6.73 0.38
N MET A 61 -0.62 6.56 -0.27
CA MET A 61 -0.72 6.53 -1.73
C MET A 61 -0.29 7.86 -2.35
N LYS A 62 -0.72 8.98 -1.79
CA LYS A 62 -0.33 10.31 -2.26
C LYS A 62 1.20 10.48 -2.22
N ASP A 63 1.82 10.06 -1.11
CA ASP A 63 3.27 10.14 -0.94
C ASP A 63 4.02 9.24 -1.94
N LEU A 64 3.51 8.03 -2.20
CA LEU A 64 4.08 7.10 -3.18
C LEU A 64 3.98 7.64 -4.61
N VAL A 65 2.82 8.16 -5.00
CA VAL A 65 2.63 8.78 -6.33
C VAL A 65 3.58 9.95 -6.51
N LEU A 66 3.73 10.81 -5.51
CA LEU A 66 4.65 11.93 -5.55
C LEU A 66 6.11 11.47 -5.69
N LYS A 67 6.53 10.48 -4.89
CA LYS A 67 7.87 9.87 -4.96
C LYS A 67 8.14 9.30 -6.36
N LYS A 68 7.20 8.55 -6.92
CA LYS A 68 7.31 7.96 -8.26
C LYS A 68 7.39 9.03 -9.35
N LYS A 69 6.63 10.12 -9.23
CA LYS A 69 6.72 11.28 -10.14
C LYS A 69 8.12 11.89 -10.08
N THR A 70 8.67 12.12 -8.89
CA THR A 70 10.04 12.64 -8.73
C THR A 70 11.10 11.69 -9.31
N GLU A 71 11.01 10.38 -9.02
CA GLU A 71 11.92 9.38 -9.61
C GLU A 71 11.91 9.43 -11.15
N LEU A 72 10.72 9.55 -11.76
CA LEU A 72 10.56 9.67 -13.20
C LEU A 72 11.17 10.95 -13.77
N GLU A 73 10.95 12.10 -13.11
CA GLU A 73 11.56 13.38 -13.50
C GLU A 73 13.10 13.30 -13.49
N GLU A 74 13.67 12.67 -12.47
CA GLU A 74 15.11 12.46 -12.41
C GLU A 74 15.63 11.56 -13.53
N HIS A 75 14.89 10.48 -13.86
CA HIS A 75 15.23 9.62 -15.00
C HIS A 75 15.18 10.39 -16.32
N ARG A 76 14.15 11.23 -16.54
CA ARG A 76 14.05 12.09 -17.72
C ARG A 76 15.24 13.05 -17.83
N ARG A 77 15.61 13.68 -16.71
CA ARG A 77 16.76 14.57 -16.63
C ARG A 77 18.07 13.85 -16.99
N ARG A 78 18.29 12.66 -16.43
CA ARG A 78 19.46 11.81 -16.74
C ARG A 78 19.50 11.36 -18.20
N ALA A 79 18.33 11.10 -18.78
CA ALA A 79 18.19 10.71 -20.18
C ALA A 79 18.26 11.90 -21.17
N HIS A 80 18.51 13.13 -20.69
CA HIS A 80 18.47 14.37 -21.49
C HIS A 80 17.13 14.60 -22.23
N LEU A 81 16.05 13.99 -21.76
CA LEU A 81 14.69 14.13 -22.31
C LEU A 81 14.02 15.45 -21.84
N ILE A 82 14.80 16.47 -21.47
CA ILE A 82 14.33 17.74 -20.88
C ILE A 82 13.55 18.59 -21.91
N GLY A 83 13.53 18.21 -23.20
CA GLY A 83 12.93 18.98 -24.29
C GLY A 83 11.41 18.85 -24.50
N GLU A 84 10.71 17.99 -23.76
CA GLU A 84 9.27 17.79 -23.94
C GLU A 84 8.43 18.49 -22.85
N GLU A 85 8.63 19.81 -22.71
CA GLU A 85 7.81 20.66 -21.83
C GLU A 85 6.30 20.52 -22.08
N GLY A 86 5.89 20.06 -23.27
CA GLY A 86 4.49 19.75 -23.60
C GLY A 86 3.92 18.49 -22.94
N TYR A 87 4.74 17.52 -22.52
CA TYR A 87 4.23 16.28 -21.91
C TYR A 87 4.09 16.39 -20.38
N ALA A 88 4.91 17.22 -19.72
CA ALA A 88 4.85 17.41 -18.26
C ALA A 88 3.50 17.99 -17.79
N ALA A 89 2.87 18.84 -18.60
CA ALA A 89 1.57 19.42 -18.30
C ALA A 89 0.40 18.41 -18.26
N LYS A 90 0.58 17.17 -18.78
CA LYS A 90 -0.50 16.17 -18.81
C LYS A 90 -0.71 15.43 -17.49
N PHE A 91 0.26 15.48 -16.57
CA PHE A 91 0.16 14.86 -15.24
C PHE A 91 0.13 15.95 -14.16
N SER A 92 -0.80 16.88 -14.31
CA SER A 92 -1.02 17.94 -13.34
C SER A 92 -1.46 17.34 -12.01
N ASP A 93 -1.00 17.96 -10.91
CA ASP A 93 -1.26 17.48 -9.55
C ASP A 93 -2.76 17.52 -9.19
N GLU A 94 -3.56 18.27 -9.96
CA GLU A 94 -5.01 18.35 -9.80
C GLU A 94 -5.71 16.99 -9.96
N ALA A 95 -5.21 16.10 -10.85
CA ALA A 95 -5.81 14.77 -11.03
C ALA A 95 -5.62 13.87 -9.80
N ILE A 96 -4.56 14.11 -9.01
CA ILE A 96 -4.30 13.37 -7.78
C ILE A 96 -5.24 13.85 -6.67
N GLU A 97 -5.57 15.15 -6.61
CA GLU A 97 -6.54 15.67 -5.63
C GLU A 97 -7.98 15.27 -5.92
N ALA A 98 -8.32 15.03 -7.20
CA ALA A 98 -9.67 14.64 -7.60
C ALA A 98 -10.06 13.21 -7.20
N GLY A 99 -9.12 12.37 -6.71
CA GLY A 99 -9.39 11.02 -6.21
C GLY A 99 -10.10 10.95 -4.85
N LYS A 100 -11.03 11.89 -4.59
CA LYS A 100 -11.98 11.84 -3.49
C LYS A 100 -13.29 11.27 -4.03
N ASP A 101 -13.41 9.95 -4.03
CA ASP A 101 -14.66 9.18 -3.97
C ASP A 101 -14.32 7.78 -3.43
#